data_AF-A0A843H8Q9-F1
#
_entry.id   AF-A0A843H8Q9-F1
#
_cell.length_a   1.000
_cell.length_b   1.000
_cell.length_c   1.000
_cell.angle_alpha   90.00
_cell.angle_beta   90.00
_cell.angle_gamma   90.00
#
_symmetry.space_group_name_H-M   'P 1'
#
loop_
_entity.id
_entity.type
_entity.pdbx_description
1 polymer ?
#
loop_
_entity_poly.entity_id
_entity_poly.type
_entity_poly.pdbx_seq_one_letter_code
_entity_poly.pdbx_strand_id
1 'polypeptide(L)' 'MEILIGFNSKQWWVYDSKNNVYIDPPKEVLDSLPDWREFPDESEKAFQKVIDQNPDWLNDSDYWYDADETEI' A
#
# COMPACT_ATOMS: atom_id res chain seq x y z
N MET A 1 11.83 4.02 7.44
CA MET A 1 10.50 4.49 6.98
C MET A 1 9.51 3.91 7.98
N GLU A 2 8.62 4.72 8.54
CA GLU A 2 7.57 4.22 9.45
C GLU A 2 6.29 4.12 8.62
N ILE A 3 6.02 2.91 8.14
CA ILE A 3 4.98 2.62 7.16
C ILE A 3 4.00 1.62 7.75
N LEU A 4 2.72 1.89 7.53
CA LEU A 4 1.61 1.01 7.86
C LEU A 4 0.97 0.53 6.56
N ILE A 5 0.65 -0.76 6.49
CA ILE A 5 -0.15 -1.29 5.40
C ILE A 5 -1.61 -1.41 5.83
N GLY A 6 -2.52 -1.20 4.89
CA GLY A 6 -3.94 -1.43 5.10
C GLY A 6 -4.63 -1.78 3.81
N PHE A 7 -5.91 -2.12 3.91
CA PHE A 7 -6.76 -2.39 2.75
C PHE A 7 -8.07 -1.62 2.88
N ASN A 8 -8.66 -1.27 1.75
CA ASN A 8 -10.03 -0.78 1.67
C ASN A 8 -10.89 -1.80 0.89
N SER A 9 -12.14 -1.45 0.57
CA SER A 9 -13.05 -2.35 -0.16
C SER A 9 -12.57 -2.75 -1.56
N LYS A 10 -11.53 -2.09 -2.09
CA LYS A 10 -11.01 -2.26 -3.45
C LYS A 10 -9.59 -2.82 -3.49
N GLN A 11 -8.66 -2.31 -2.69
CA GLN A 11 -7.23 -2.59 -2.82
C GLN A 11 -6.44 -2.36 -1.52
N TRP A 12 -5.19 -2.82 -1.54
CA TRP A 12 -4.17 -2.51 -0.53
C TRP A 12 -3.64 -1.09 -0.71
N TRP A 13 -3.24 -0.45 0.38
CA TRP A 13 -2.60 0.86 0.43
C TRP A 13 -1.48 0.85 1.47
N VAL A 14 -0.56 1.81 1.33
CA VAL A 14 0.49 2.08 2.32
C VAL A 14 0.25 3.48 2.89
N TYR A 15 0.51 3.66 4.18
CA TYR A 15 0.53 4.97 4.81
C TYR A 15 1.91 5.22 5.40
N ASP A 16 2.57 6.29 4.94
CA ASP A 16 3.84 6.76 5.49
C ASP A 16 3.55 7.80 6.57
N SER A 17 3.66 7.38 7.84
CA SER A 17 3.36 8.23 8.99
C SER A 17 4.36 9.38 9.17
N LYS A 18 5.55 9.26 8.57
CA LYS A 18 6.56 10.31 8.63
C LYS A 18 6.19 11.50 7.75
N ASN A 19 5.63 11.22 6.57
CA ASN A 19 5.27 12.23 5.57
C ASN A 19 3.77 12.58 5.59
N ASN A 20 2.95 11.84 6.36
CA ASN A 20 1.49 12.01 6.43
C ASN A 20 0.79 11.77 5.08
N VAL A 21 1.23 10.76 4.33
CA VAL A 21 0.70 10.46 2.99
C VAL A 21 0.23 9.02 2.89
N TYR A 22 -0.88 8.82 2.17
CA TYR A 22 -1.26 7.52 1.63
C TYR A 22 -0.56 7.29 0.30
N ILE A 23 -0.14 6.06 0.04
CA ILE A 23 0.54 5.67 -1.18
C ILE A 23 -0.26 4.53 -1.81
N ASP A 24 -0.68 4.74 -3.05
CA ASP A 24 -1.40 3.73 -3.82
C ASP A 24 -0.40 2.86 -4.59
N PRO A 25 -0.32 1.55 -4.33
CA PRO A 25 0.60 0.68 -5.03
C PRO A 25 0.27 0.61 -6.53
N PRO A 26 1.28 0.45 -7.41
CA PRO A 26 1.05 0.21 -8.82
C PRO A 26 0.12 -0.99 -9.06
N LYS A 27 -0.72 -0.92 -10.10
CA LYS A 27 -1.65 -2.01 -10.45
C LYS A 27 -0.96 -3.38 -10.59
N GLU A 28 0.26 -3.40 -11.12
CA GLU A 28 1.06 -4.62 -11.28
C GLU A 28 1.39 -5.28 -9.94
N VAL A 29 1.63 -4.49 -8.88
CA VAL A 29 1.80 -5.00 -7.52
C VAL A 29 0.49 -5.61 -7.05
N LEU A 30 -0.62 -4.87 -7.14
CA LEU A 30 -1.94 -5.31 -6.68
C LEU A 30 -2.40 -6.60 -7.38
N ASP A 31 -2.21 -6.69 -8.69
CA ASP A 31 -2.58 -7.87 -9.50
C ASP A 31 -1.69 -9.10 -9.21
N SER A 32 -0.51 -8.91 -8.61
CA SER A 32 0.40 -10.01 -8.23
C SER A 32 0.10 -10.63 -6.86
N LEU A 33 -0.74 -9.98 -6.05
CA LEU A 33 -1.08 -10.44 -4.71
C LEU A 33 -2.14 -11.56 -4.77
N PRO A 34 -2.13 -12.50 -3.81
CA PRO A 34 -3.26 -13.39 -3.57
C PRO A 34 -4.56 -12.60 -3.41
N ASP A 35 -5.70 -13.18 -3.82
CA ASP A 35 -7.00 -12.55 -3.59
C ASP A 35 -7.25 -12.43 -2.09
N TRP A 36 -7.21 -11.21 -1.57
CA TRP A 36 -7.37 -10.90 -0.16
C TRP A 36 -8.76 -11.29 0.39
N ARG A 37 -9.78 -11.44 -0.49
CA ARG A 37 -11.11 -11.89 -0.08
C ARG A 37 -11.16 -13.38 0.22
N GLU A 38 -10.32 -14.15 -0.43
CA GLU A 38 -10.20 -15.60 -0.21
C GLU A 38 -9.06 -15.93 0.78
N PHE A 39 -7.96 -15.20 0.72
CA PHE A 39 -6.72 -15.45 1.46
C PHE A 39 -6.14 -14.16 2.08
N PRO A 40 -6.81 -13.56 3.09
CA PRO A 40 -6.39 -12.27 3.67
C PRO A 40 -4.98 -12.32 4.27
N ASP A 41 -4.67 -13.34 5.07
CA ASP A 41 -3.35 -13.47 5.73
C ASP A 41 -2.20 -13.69 4.73
N GLU A 42 -2.45 -14.44 3.65
CA GLU A 42 -1.45 -14.68 2.62
C GLU A 42 -1.23 -13.42 1.77
N SER A 43 -2.31 -12.71 1.44
CA SER A 43 -2.25 -11.43 0.75
C SER A 43 -1.50 -10.38 1.56
N GLU A 44 -1.75 -10.27 2.86
CA GLU A 44 -1.06 -9.33 3.75
C GLU A 44 0.44 -9.63 3.80
N LYS A 45 0.83 -10.90 4.00
CA LYS A 45 2.23 -11.31 4.01
C LYS A 45 2.92 -11.09 2.67
N ALA A 46 2.23 -11.33 1.55
CA ALA A 46 2.76 -11.07 0.22
C ALA A 46 2.99 -9.57 0.01
N PHE A 47 2.02 -8.75 0.41
CA PHE A 47 2.13 -7.30 0.28
C PHE A 47 3.25 -6.75 1.16
N GLN A 48 3.34 -7.17 2.43
CA GLN A 48 4.44 -6.78 3.33
C GLN A 48 5.80 -7.10 2.73
N LYS A 49 5.98 -8.27 2.09
CA LYS A 49 7.24 -8.63 1.41
C LYS A 49 7.58 -7.69 0.25
N VAL A 50 6.58 -7.20 -0.49
CA VAL A 50 6.81 -6.19 -1.54
C VAL A 50 7.30 -4.90 -0.91
N ILE A 51 6.66 -4.46 0.17
CA ILE A 51 7.05 -3.24 0.90
C ILE A 51 8.48 -3.36 1.47
N ASP A 52 8.83 -4.52 2.05
CA ASP A 52 10.15 -4.78 2.63
C ASP A 52 11.29 -4.73 1.59
N GLN A 53 10.99 -4.88 0.30
CA GLN A 53 11.95 -4.69 -0.79
C GLN A 53 12.24 -3.20 -1.07
N ASN A 54 11.54 -2.29 -0.39
CA ASN A 54 11.62 -0.84 -0.56
C ASN A 54 11.53 -0.41 -2.04
N PRO A 55 10.42 -0.74 -2.72
CA PRO A 55 10.25 -0.42 -4.14
C PRO A 55 10.18 1.09 -4.38
N ASP A 56 10.60 1.52 -5.57
CA ASP A 56 10.74 2.94 -5.91
C ASP A 56 9.43 3.74 -5.75
N TRP A 57 8.28 3.12 -6.05
CA TRP A 57 6.97 3.76 -5.93
C TRP A 57 6.62 4.22 -4.51
N LEU A 58 7.27 3.67 -3.47
CA LEU A 58 7.11 4.18 -2.10
C LEU A 58 7.71 5.58 -1.90
N ASN A 59 8.66 5.97 -2.73
CA ASN A 59 9.35 7.26 -2.65
C ASN A 59 8.99 8.19 -3.82
N ASP A 60 8.08 7.76 -4.69
CA ASP A 60 7.64 8.49 -5.87
C ASP A 60 6.31 9.20 -5.57
N SER A 61 6.35 10.53 -5.56
CA SER A 61 5.22 11.39 -5.23
C SER A 61 4.04 11.23 -6.18
N ASP A 62 4.24 10.65 -7.36
CA ASP A 62 3.15 10.38 -8.31
C ASP A 62 2.16 9.33 -7.79
N TYR A 63 2.56 8.52 -6.80
CA TYR A 63 1.72 7.53 -6.15
C TYR A 63 1.13 8.00 -4.81
N TRP A 64 1.46 9.23 -4.38
CA TRP A 64 1.12 9.74 -3.06
C TRP A 64 -0.18 10.55 -3.08
N TYR A 65 -0.93 10.45 -1.99
CA TYR A 65 -2.15 11.18 -1.73
C TYR A 65 -2.04 11.78 -0.33
N ASP A 66 -2.25 13.09 -0.19
CA ASP A 66 -2.21 13.76 1.10
C ASP A 66 -3.34 13.23 2.00
N ALA A 67 -2.98 12.77 3.20
CA ALA A 67 -3.95 12.25 4.16
C ALA A 67 -4.92 13.33 4.66
N ASP A 68 -4.46 14.60 4.69
CA ASP A 68 -5.27 15.74 5.13
C ASP A 68 -6.31 16.19 4.08
N GLU A 69 -6.08 15.89 2.79
CA GLU A 69 -7.03 16.22 1.71
C GLU A 69 -7.98 15.06 1.38
N THR A 70 -7.70 13.87 1.92
CA THR A 70 -8.50 12.67 1.69
C THR A 70 -9.52 12.50 2.82
N GLU A 71 -10.70 13.10 2.70
CA GLU A 71 -11.85 12.70 3.53
C GLU A 71 -12.20 11.23 3.22
N ILE A 72 -11.75 10.31 4.08
CA ILE A 72 -12.01 8.86 4.00
C ILE A 72 -13.38 8.51 4.58
#